data_AF-A0A3B5LTB1-F1
#
_entry.id   AF-A0A3B5LTB1-F1
#
_cell.length_a   1.000
_cell.length_b   1.000
_cell.length_c   1.000
_cell.angle_alpha   90.00
_cell.angle_beta   90.00
_cell.angle_gamma   90.00
#
_symmetry.space_group_name_H-M   'P 1'
#
loop_
_entity.id
_entity.type
_entity.pdbx_description
1 polymer ?
#
loop_
_entity_poly.entity_id
_entity_poly.type
_entity_poly.pdbx_seq_one_letter_code
_entity_poly.pdbx_strand_id
1 'polypeptide(L)' 'AGGERSAVFLCVCVNRIVENGQERVEVVEDGQLKSLTVNGKEQLLRLDNK' A
#
# COMPACT_ATOMS: atom_id res chain seq x y z
N ALA A 1 20.89 -27.56 -13.85
CA ALA A 1 19.55 -26.96 -13.92
C ALA A 1 19.49 -25.82 -12.90
N GLY A 2 19.95 -24.63 -13.30
CA GLY A 2 19.85 -23.44 -12.45
C GLY A 2 18.52 -22.77 -12.73
N GLY A 3 17.55 -22.95 -11.85
CA GLY A 3 16.26 -22.27 -11.96
C GLY A 3 16.47 -20.77 -11.76
N GLU A 4 16.26 -20.01 -12.82
CA GLU A 4 16.18 -18.55 -12.77
C GLU A 4 15.06 -18.19 -11.82
N ARG A 5 15.42 -17.75 -10.60
CA ARG A 5 14.45 -17.15 -9.69
C ARG A 5 14.03 -15.84 -10.36
N SER A 6 12.93 -15.87 -11.10
CA SER A 6 12.25 -14.65 -11.57
C SER A 6 11.96 -13.80 -10.34
N ALA A 7 12.83 -12.83 -10.09
CA ALA A 7 12.58 -11.80 -9.09
C ALA A 7 11.47 -10.93 -9.65
N VAL A 8 10.23 -11.21 -9.25
CA VAL A 8 9.12 -10.29 -9.46
C VAL A 8 9.44 -9.09 -8.58
N PHE A 9 9.79 -7.97 -9.21
CA PHE A 9 10.10 -6.74 -8.49
C PHE A 9 8.78 -6.15 -7.99
N LEU A 10 8.37 -6.57 -6.79
CA LEU A 10 7.21 -6.02 -6.12
C LEU A 10 7.53 -4.59 -5.69
N CYS A 11 6.95 -3.60 -6.35
CA CYS A 11 7.08 -2.20 -5.96
C CYS A 11 6.06 -1.89 -4.85
N VAL A 12 6.56 -1.73 -3.63
CA VAL A 12 5.76 -1.28 -2.49
C VAL A 12 6.12 0.17 -2.17
N CYS A 13 5.15 1.06 -2.26
CA CYS A 13 5.26 2.47 -1.94
C CYS A 13 4.41 2.77 -0.70
N VAL A 14 5.06 3.22 0.38
CA VAL A 14 4.36 3.71 1.57
C VAL A 14 4.40 5.24 1.59
N ASN A 15 3.24 5.88 1.55
CA ASN A 15 3.11 7.32 1.69
C ASN A 15 2.65 7.63 3.11
N ARG A 16 3.30 8.59 3.77
CA ARG A 16 2.89 9.09 5.08
C ARG A 16 2.55 10.57 4.95
N ILE A 17 1.30 10.89 5.20
CA ILE A 17 0.75 12.24 5.18
C ILE A 17 0.37 12.60 6.61
N VAL A 18 0.87 13.72 7.11
CA VAL A 18 0.47 14.28 8.40
C VAL A 18 -0.21 15.60 8.14
N GLU A 19 -1.54 15.65 8.31
CA GLU A 19 -2.34 16.85 8.10
C GLU A 19 -3.20 17.16 9.31
N ASN A 20 -3.21 18.41 9.76
CA ASN A 20 -4.07 18.90 10.84
C ASN A 20 -4.01 18.08 12.15
N GLY A 21 -2.84 17.52 12.47
CA GLY A 21 -2.65 16.63 13.64
C GLY A 21 -3.17 15.20 13.44
N GLN A 22 -3.62 14.86 12.23
CA GLN A 22 -4.02 13.52 11.84
C GLN A 22 -2.92 12.84 11.01
N GLU A 23 -2.61 11.60 11.35
CA GLU A 23 -1.63 10.80 10.63
C GLU A 23 -2.33 9.86 9.66
N ARG A 24 -2.00 9.95 8.37
CA ARG A 24 -2.52 9.09 7.30
C ARG A 24 -1.36 8.36 6.63
N VAL A 25 -1.47 7.04 6.51
CA VAL A 25 -0.48 6.17 5.87
C VAL A 25 -1.18 5.43 4.74
N GLU A 26 -0.62 5.49 3.53
CA GLU A 26 -1.16 4.85 2.34
C GLU A 26 -0.13 3.82 1.84
N VAL A 27 -0.56 2.58 1.64
CA VAL A 27 0.29 1.49 1.14
C VAL A 27 -0.15 1.13 -0.26
N VAL A 28 0.68 1.48 -1.25
CA VAL A 28 0.49 1.17 -2.66
C VAL A 28 1.40 0.01 -3.03
N GLU A 29 0.83 -1.06 -3.56
CA GLU A 29 1.56 -2.23 -4.03
C GLU A 29 1.23 -2.44 -5.50
N ASP A 30 2.27 -2.50 -6.35
CA ASP A 30 2.12 -2.74 -7.80
C ASP A 30 1.23 -1.69 -8.51
N GLY A 31 1.22 -0.46 -7.99
CA GLY A 31 0.38 0.65 -8.50
C GLY A 31 -1.08 0.63 -8.01
N GLN A 32 -1.45 -0.33 -7.14
CA GLN A 32 -2.78 -0.40 -6.53
C GLN A 32 -2.70 -0.03 -5.04
N LEU A 33 -3.57 0.88 -4.60
CA LEU A 33 -3.69 1.23 -3.19
C LEU A 33 -4.32 0.07 -2.41
N LYS A 34 -3.51 -0.62 -1.58
CA LYS A 34 -3.91 -1.81 -0.82
C LYS A 34 -4.52 -1.44 0.54
N SER A 35 -3.87 -0.53 1.26
CA SER A 35 -4.30 -0.15 2.60
C SER A 35 -4.15 1.34 2.84
N LEU A 36 -5.04 1.85 3.69
CA LEU A 36 -5.00 3.20 4.23
C LEU A 36 -5.10 3.10 5.74
N THR A 37 -4.23 3.77 6.49
CA THR A 37 -4.31 3.84 7.95
C THR A 37 -4.40 5.30 8.36
N VAL A 38 -5.49 5.71 9.00
CA VAL A 38 -5.72 7.08 9.43
C VAL A 38 -5.86 7.12 10.95
N ASN A 39 -5.00 7.86 11.65
CA ASN A 39 -4.93 7.97 13.11
C ASN A 39 -4.84 6.61 13.80
N GLY A 40 -4.05 5.70 13.23
CA GLY A 40 -3.91 4.31 13.71
C GLY A 40 -5.13 3.43 13.44
N LYS A 41 -6.17 3.93 12.74
CA LYS A 41 -7.31 3.13 12.29
C LYS A 41 -7.11 2.72 10.85
N GLU A 42 -7.01 1.41 10.62
CA GLU A 42 -6.99 0.85 9.28
C GLU A 42 -8.34 1.09 8.59
N GLN A 43 -8.30 1.87 7.52
CA GLN A 43 -9.37 2.14 6.59
C GLN A 43 -9.11 1.23 5.38
N LEU A 44 -9.59 0.00 5.47
CA LEU A 44 -9.48 -0.96 4.38
C LEU A 44 -10.28 -0.43 3.19
N LEU A 45 -9.59 0.09 2.18
CA LEU A 45 -10.21 0.54 0.94
C LEU A 45 -10.80 -0.70 0.28
N ARG A 46 -12.11 -0.88 0.40
CA ARG A 46 -12.84 -1.86 -0.39
C ARG A 46 -12.66 -1.42 -1.84
N LEU A 47 -11.70 -2.03 -2.52
CA LEU A 47 -11.57 -1.94 -3.97
C LEU A 47 -12.81 -2.65 -4.53
N ASP A 48 -13.92 -1.91 -4.61
CA ASP A 48 -15.14 -2.36 -5.26
C ASP A 48 -14.80 -2.53 -6.75
N ASN A 49 -14.45 -3.76 -7.13
CA ASN A 49 -14.27 -4.14 -8.51
C ASN A 49 -15.67 -4.40 -9.07
N LYS A 50 -16.24 -3.40 -9.75
CA LYS A 50 -17.46 -3.55 -10.56
C LYS A 50 -17.11 -3.65 -12.03
#